data_AF-A0A944F7P4-F1
#
_entry.id   AF-A0A944F7P4-F1
#
_cell.length_a   1.000
_cell.length_b   1.000
_cell.length_c   1.000
_cell.angle_alpha   90.00
_cell.angle_beta   90.00
_cell.angle_gamma   90.00
#
_symmetry.space_group_name_H-M   'P 1'
#
loop_
_entity.id
_entity.type
_entity.pdbx_description
1 polymer ?
#
loop_
_entity_poly.entity_id
_entity_poly.type
_entity_poly.pdbx_seq_one_letter_code
_entity_poly.pdbx_strand_id
1 'polypeptide(L)'
;MLPDSTVPASLLAVLELVRGSFTTPTFRTFAALVTGLIAQTGRCTVTGMLTGAALTRTWSHERAHVFFSRSRWNPDILGVSLSHLVVRRLLPEGAVLTVAVDDTLF
;
A
#
# COMPACT_ATOMS: atom_id res chain seq x y z
N MET A 1 9.06 -10.95 -18.63
CA MET A 1 8.77 -10.00 -17.53
C MET A 1 7.33 -9.56 -17.70
N LEU A 2 6.49 -9.64 -16.65
CA LEU A 2 5.14 -9.09 -16.73
C LEU A 2 5.25 -7.56 -16.81
N PRO A 3 4.40 -6.87 -17.60
CA PRO A 3 4.44 -5.42 -17.68
C PRO A 3 4.27 -4.81 -16.28
N ASP A 4 5.10 -3.81 -15.99
CA ASP A 4 5.05 -3.08 -14.73
C ASP A 4 3.77 -2.25 -14.67
N SER A 5 3.15 -2.19 -13.50
CA SER A 5 1.98 -1.35 -13.25
C SER A 5 2.33 0.12 -13.40
N THR A 6 1.46 0.91 -14.03
CA THR A 6 1.61 2.37 -14.07
C THR A 6 1.21 2.95 -12.72
N VAL A 7 2.17 3.09 -11.80
CA VAL A 7 1.97 3.80 -10.54
C VAL A 7 2.15 5.30 -10.80
N PRO A 8 1.17 6.16 -10.48
CA PRO A 8 1.32 7.61 -10.60
C PRO A 8 2.57 8.09 -9.84
N ALA A 9 3.37 8.97 -10.44
CA ALA A 9 4.66 9.37 -9.88
C ALA A 9 4.55 10.01 -8.48
N SER A 10 3.49 10.78 -8.23
CA SER A 10 3.20 11.37 -6.91
C SER A 10 2.89 10.29 -5.86
N LEU A 11 2.12 9.27 -6.23
CA LEU A 11 1.85 8.13 -5.35
C LEU A 11 3.12 7.33 -5.10
N LEU A 12 3.89 7.04 -6.16
CA LEU A 12 5.16 6.32 -6.04
C LEU A 12 6.11 7.03 -5.08
N ALA A 13 6.24 8.36 -5.18
CA ALA A 13 7.09 9.15 -4.28
C ALA A 13 6.73 8.98 -2.79
N VAL A 14 5.45 8.79 -2.47
CA VAL A 14 5.00 8.48 -1.10
C VAL A 14 5.30 7.03 -0.73
N LEU A 15 4.99 6.08 -1.62
CA LEU A 15 5.20 4.65 -1.37
C LEU A 15 6.68 4.28 -1.21
N GLU A 16 7.58 4.97 -1.91
CA GLU A 16 9.03 4.79 -1.76
C GLU A 16 9.52 5.02 -0.32
N LEU A 17 8.85 5.89 0.44
CA LEU A 17 9.20 6.18 1.83
C LEU A 17 8.98 4.99 2.76
N VAL A 18 8.17 4.01 2.34
CA VAL A 18 7.93 2.75 3.07
C VAL A 18 8.50 1.52 2.36
N ARG A 19 9.34 1.70 1.33
CA ARG A 19 9.97 0.57 0.60
C ARG A 19 10.71 -0.39 1.52
N GLY A 20 11.31 0.12 2.61
CA GLY A 20 12.04 -0.67 3.60
C GLY A 20 11.21 -1.76 4.31
N SER A 21 9.88 -1.64 4.30
CA SER A 21 8.96 -2.63 4.89
C SER A 21 8.70 -3.84 3.99
N PHE A 22 9.30 -3.86 2.79
CA PHE A 22 9.02 -4.86 1.76
C PHE A 22 10.31 -5.37 1.12
N THR A 23 10.24 -6.59 0.57
CA THR A 23 11.21 -7.02 -0.45
C THR A 23 10.91 -6.34 -1.78
N THR A 24 11.88 -6.30 -2.71
CA THR A 24 11.67 -5.73 -4.06
C THR A 24 10.42 -6.29 -4.78
N PRO A 25 10.18 -7.61 -4.87
CA PRO A 25 8.97 -8.11 -5.52
C PRO A 25 7.69 -7.81 -4.74
N THR A 26 7.71 -7.89 -3.40
CA THR A 26 6.54 -7.57 -2.57
C THR A 26 6.16 -6.09 -2.70
N PHE A 27 7.15 -5.18 -2.77
CA PHE A 27 6.93 -3.75 -2.95
C PHE A 27 6.25 -3.43 -4.28
N ARG A 28 6.68 -4.06 -5.38
CA ARG A 28 6.05 -3.87 -6.70
C ARG A 28 4.57 -4.27 -6.67
N THR A 29 4.25 -5.38 -6.01
CA THR A 29 2.86 -5.81 -5.87
C THR A 29 2.06 -4.91 -4.93
N PHE A 30 2.65 -4.47 -3.82
CA PHE A 30 2.03 -3.48 -2.93
C PHE A 30 1.69 -2.19 -3.67
N ALA A 31 2.63 -1.59 -4.40
CA ALA A 31 2.42 -0.32 -5.09
C ALA A 31 1.31 -0.40 -6.15
N ALA A 32 1.28 -1.50 -6.91
CA ALA A 32 0.22 -1.77 -7.87
C ALA A 32 -1.15 -1.93 -7.19
N LEU A 33 -1.23 -2.72 -6.11
CA LEU A 33 -2.48 -2.94 -5.40
C LEU A 33 -2.99 -1.67 -4.71
N VAL A 34 -2.12 -0.86 -4.10
CA VAL A 34 -2.49 0.45 -3.53
C VAL A 34 -3.02 1.40 -4.61
N THR A 35 -2.37 1.43 -5.78
CA THR A 35 -2.86 2.21 -6.92
C THR A 35 -4.28 1.77 -7.29
N GLY A 36 -4.51 0.46 -7.36
CA GLY A 36 -5.81 -0.11 -7.64
C GLY A 36 -6.86 0.14 -6.55
N LEU A 37 -6.46 0.13 -5.28
CA LEU A 37 -7.33 0.47 -4.15
C LEU A 37 -7.83 1.92 -4.24
N ILE A 38 -6.95 2.84 -4.60
CA ILE A 38 -7.27 4.26 -4.75
C ILE A 38 -8.15 4.50 -5.99
N ALA A 39 -7.85 3.81 -7.09
CA ALA A 39 -8.51 4.02 -8.38
C ALA A 39 -9.86 3.28 -8.52
N GLN A 40 -10.09 2.19 -7.78
CA GLN A 40 -11.32 1.43 -7.89
C GLN A 40 -12.52 2.21 -7.30
N THR A 41 -13.66 2.13 -7.98
CA THR A 41 -14.93 2.79 -7.56
C THR A 41 -15.96 1.80 -7.02
N GLY A 42 -15.60 0.52 -6.94
CA GLY A 42 -16.47 -0.56 -6.49
C GLY A 42 -16.19 -0.99 -5.05
N ARG A 43 -16.32 -2.29 -4.80
CA ARG A 43 -15.96 -2.87 -3.50
C ARG A 43 -14.44 -2.97 -3.37
N CYS A 44 -13.91 -2.49 -2.23
CA CYS A 44 -12.52 -2.66 -1.80
C CYS A 44 -12.16 -4.13 -1.53
N THR A 45 -12.13 -4.94 -2.58
CA THR A 45 -11.75 -6.36 -2.57
C THR A 45 -10.39 -6.52 -3.23
N VAL A 46 -9.68 -7.61 -2.95
CA VAL A 46 -8.39 -7.92 -3.59
C VAL A 46 -8.52 -7.96 -5.13
N THR A 47 -9.60 -8.55 -5.63
CA THR A 47 -9.91 -8.56 -7.06
C THR A 47 -10.29 -7.16 -7.58
N GLY A 48 -11.03 -6.38 -6.80
CA GLY A 48 -11.34 -4.98 -7.08
C GLY A 48 -10.09 -4.10 -7.21
N MET A 49 -9.10 -4.28 -6.32
CA MET A 49 -7.79 -3.61 -6.44
C MET A 49 -7.10 -3.99 -7.74
N LEU A 50 -7.12 -5.27 -8.14
CA LEU A 50 -6.51 -5.69 -9.41
C LEU A 50 -7.20 -5.06 -10.63
N THR A 51 -8.54 -4.94 -10.58
CA THR A 51 -9.34 -4.25 -11.60
C THR A 51 -9.02 -2.76 -11.63
N GLY A 52 -8.98 -2.08 -10.49
CA GLY A 52 -8.64 -0.65 -10.40
C GLY A 52 -7.23 -0.33 -10.89
N ALA A 53 -6.29 -1.26 -10.72
CA ALA A 53 -4.93 -1.12 -11.24
C ALA A 53 -4.82 -1.42 -12.75
N ALA A 54 -5.92 -1.82 -13.41
CA ALA A 54 -5.96 -2.28 -14.80
C ALA A 54 -5.04 -3.50 -15.09
N LEU A 55 -4.86 -4.40 -14.11
CA LEU A 55 -3.92 -5.53 -14.18
C LEU A 55 -4.58 -6.90 -14.35
N THR A 56 -5.90 -6.99 -14.44
CA THR A 56 -6.64 -8.27 -14.52
C THR A 56 -6.27 -9.12 -15.73
N ARG A 57 -5.75 -8.53 -16.82
CA ARG A 57 -5.32 -9.24 -18.03
C ARG A 57 -3.86 -9.66 -18.03
N THR A 58 -3.05 -9.09 -17.13
CA THR A 58 -1.59 -9.25 -17.11
C THR A 58 -1.09 -9.94 -15.85
N TRP A 59 -1.81 -9.86 -14.74
CA TRP A 59 -1.46 -10.53 -13.49
C TRP A 59 -2.49 -11.61 -13.17
N SER A 60 -2.01 -12.75 -12.66
CA SER A 60 -2.92 -13.74 -12.09
C SER A 60 -3.58 -13.18 -10.84
N HIS A 61 -4.87 -13.48 -10.65
CA HIS A 61 -5.57 -13.17 -9.40
C HIS A 61 -4.86 -13.78 -8.19
N GLU A 62 -4.31 -14.99 -8.34
CA GLU A 62 -3.52 -15.65 -7.31
C GLU A 62 -2.38 -14.76 -6.79
N ARG A 63 -1.67 -14.04 -7.66
CA ARG A 63 -0.59 -13.14 -7.24
C ARG A 63 -1.06 -12.10 -6.23
N ALA A 64 -2.24 -11.53 -6.43
CA ALA A 64 -2.83 -10.55 -5.53
C ALA A 64 -3.24 -11.17 -4.19
N HIS A 65 -3.76 -12.40 -4.18
CA HIS A 65 -4.09 -13.11 -2.95
C HIS A 65 -2.85 -13.61 -2.19
N VAL A 66 -1.81 -14.05 -2.90
CA VAL A 66 -0.51 -14.47 -2.34
C VAL A 66 0.20 -13.28 -1.67
N PHE A 67 0.00 -12.06 -2.16
CA PHE A 67 0.48 -10.85 -1.47
C PHE A 67 -0.03 -10.79 -0.03
N PHE A 68 -1.33 -10.93 0.19
CA PHE A 68 -1.93 -10.83 1.52
C PHE A 68 -1.74 -12.08 2.39
N SER A 69 -1.66 -13.27 1.79
CA SER A 69 -1.69 -14.53 2.54
C SER A 69 -0.32 -15.17 2.80
N ARG A 70 0.68 -14.92 1.95
CA ARG A 70 1.94 -15.69 1.95
C ARG A 70 3.21 -14.86 1.75
N SER A 71 3.10 -13.66 1.18
CA SER A 71 4.29 -12.85 0.87
C SER A 71 4.94 -12.32 2.14
N ARG A 72 6.26 -12.13 2.10
CA ARG A 72 7.02 -11.58 3.24
C ARG A 72 6.83 -10.08 3.33
N TRP A 73 6.00 -9.65 4.27
CA TRP A 73 5.84 -8.30 4.80
C TRP A 73 5.09 -8.38 6.14
N ASN A 74 5.12 -7.32 6.94
CA ASN A 74 4.42 -7.28 8.22
C ASN A 74 3.57 -5.98 8.29
N PRO A 75 2.24 -6.08 8.48
CA PRO A 75 1.38 -4.90 8.58
C PRO A 75 1.72 -3.99 9.76
N ASP A 76 2.22 -4.53 10.88
CA ASP A 76 2.62 -3.74 12.05
C ASP A 76 3.86 -2.90 11.75
N ILE A 77 4.85 -3.48 11.07
CA ILE A 77 6.07 -2.75 10.64
C ILE A 77 5.70 -1.64 9.65
N LEU A 78 4.79 -1.92 8.72
CA LEU A 78 4.28 -0.93 7.79
C LEU A 78 3.54 0.19 8.54
N GLY A 79 2.67 -0.15 9.49
CA GLY A 79 1.91 0.80 10.31
C GLY A 79 2.81 1.73 11.12
N VAL A 80 3.82 1.18 11.79
CA VAL A 80 4.84 1.97 12.51
C VAL A 80 5.62 2.87 11.54
N SER A 81 6.02 2.36 10.39
CA SER A 81 6.73 3.16 9.38
C SER A 81 5.88 4.33 8.88
N LEU A 82 4.59 4.09 8.66
CA LEU A 82 3.62 5.11 8.25
C LEU A 82 3.36 6.13 9.36
N SER A 83 3.24 5.72 10.63
CA SER A 83 3.03 6.65 11.74
C SER A 83 4.23 7.60 11.90
N HIS A 84 5.46 7.08 11.85
CA HIS A 84 6.66 7.91 11.84
C HIS A 84 6.73 8.84 10.63
N LEU A 85 6.32 8.37 9.45
CA LEU A 85 6.30 9.18 8.23
C LEU A 85 5.30 10.33 8.34
N VAL A 86 4.09 10.07 8.81
CA VAL A 86 3.04 11.08 9.05
C VAL A 86 3.55 12.15 10.00
N VAL A 87 4.11 11.76 11.14
CA VAL A 87 4.65 12.71 12.14
C VAL A 87 5.77 13.56 11.54
N ARG A 88 6.75 12.93 10.87
CA ARG A 88 7.90 13.65 10.30
C ARG A 88 7.55 14.60 9.16
N ARG A 89 6.47 14.34 8.41
CA ARG A 89 6.11 15.12 7.22
C ARG A 89 5.05 16.18 7.48
N LEU A 90 4.16 15.94 8.45
CA LEU A 90 2.99 16.79 8.66
C LEU A 90 3.08 17.65 9.93
N LEU A 91 3.99 17.33 10.87
CA LEU A 91 4.17 18.11 12.08
C LEU A 91 5.49 18.91 12.05
N PRO A 92 5.50 20.17 12.52
CA PRO A 92 6.73 20.88 12.80
C PRO A 92 7.57 20.16 13.86
N GLU A 93 8.88 20.36 13.80
CA GLU A 93 9.79 19.86 14.84
C GLU A 93 9.43 20.48 16.20
N GLY A 94 9.38 19.64 17.24
CA GLY A 94 9.00 20.06 18.59
C GLY A 94 7.51 20.32 18.81
N ALA A 95 6.66 20.13 17.80
CA ALA A 95 5.21 20.28 17.97
C ALA A 95 4.64 19.21 18.92
N VAL A 96 3.67 19.60 19.74
CA VAL A 96 2.91 18.68 20.59
C VAL A 96 2.09 17.74 19.70
N LEU A 97 2.27 16.43 19.88
CA LEU A 97 1.50 15.42 19.17
C LEU A 97 0.21 15.09 19.95
N THR A 98 -0.93 15.53 19.42
CA THR A 98 -2.25 15.08 19.89
C THR A 98 -2.65 13.82 19.14
N VAL A 99 -2.91 12.73 19.87
CA VAL A 99 -3.33 11.44 19.29
C VAL A 99 -4.80 11.19 19.62
N ALA A 100 -5.64 11.09 18.58
CA ALA A 100 -7.00 10.61 18.73
C ALA A 100 -7.01 9.08 18.76
N VAL A 101 -7.69 8.49 19.75
CA VAL A 101 -7.82 7.05 19.92
C VAL A 101 -9.30 6.70 19.91
N ASP A 102 -9.68 5.79 19.03
CA ASP A 102 -11.02 5.24 18.89
C ASP A 102 -10.89 3.77 18.49
N ASP A 103 -11.82 2.93 18.97
CA ASP A 103 -11.83 1.50 18.67
C ASP A 103 -12.94 1.21 17.66
N THR A 104 -12.64 0.36 16.68
CA THR A 104 -13.63 -0.12 15.70
C THR A 104 -13.82 -1.62 15.88
N LEU A 105 -15.08 -2.05 15.94
CA LEU A 105 -15.44 -3.47 15.96
C LEU A 105 -15.66 -3.97 14.53
N PHE A 106 -15.29 -5.23 14.29
CA PHE A 106 -15.48 -5.94 13.02
C PHE A 106 -16.82 -6.68 12.98
#